data_AF-A0A2U9NYA1-F1
#
_entry.id   AF-A0A2U9NYA1-F1
#
_cell.length_a   1.000
_cell.length_b   1.000
_cell.length_c   1.000
_cell.angle_alpha   90.00
_cell.angle_beta   90.00
_cell.angle_gamma   90.00
#
_symmetry.space_group_name_H-M   'P 1'
#
loop_
_entity.id
_entity.type
_entity.pdbx_description
1 polymer ?
#
loop_
_entity_poly.entity_id
_entity_poly.type
_entity_poly.pdbx_seq_one_letter_code
_entity_poly.pdbx_strand_id
1 'polypeptide(L)'
;MTLIRPTPETADESGPVRPAGPGRAVAVLVLVALGALVPLLGPSAALHGTGEAAAPGTAGIALLRAVLFAALCVPVGELFVARLARRLPDAPGARPRGWAVYAAAAGFVAALGLASVVATGNLVPHSPADIDVGGLYASRDGKLALLEVNAFLLAGLCAASRRPGTQLWPLAAVVAAEALRAHPPAEHTPLLGSALTVVHLTCAALWAGGLLYALRTLRRWGRGSAAGAALLGRYARVAVLLLAAITATGVCSSLRRMPAETILDQLTTTAYGRALLAKVLLVAAVALLALWARLRLGRAADPLTACSPARAEIVALGVVIAVSGLLTALPLPIRW
;
A
#
# COMPACT_ATOMS: atom_id res chain seq x y z
N MET A 1 36.96 12.93 -62.71
CA MET A 1 36.26 13.97 -61.93
C MET A 1 35.14 13.29 -61.14
N THR A 2 35.19 13.45 -59.83
CA THR A 2 34.64 12.52 -58.83
C THR A 2 33.26 13.01 -58.37
N LEU A 3 32.26 12.12 -58.40
CA LEU A 3 30.90 12.37 -57.91
C LEU A 3 30.90 12.46 -56.37
N ILE A 4 30.54 13.64 -55.85
CA ILE A 4 30.37 13.85 -54.40
C ILE A 4 29.01 13.29 -53.99
N ARG A 5 29.04 12.28 -53.12
CA ARG A 5 27.87 11.67 -52.46
C ARG A 5 27.53 12.49 -51.21
N PRO A 6 26.27 12.90 -50.99
CA PRO A 6 25.89 13.52 -49.73
C PRO A 6 25.75 12.45 -48.65
N THR A 7 26.38 12.68 -47.51
CA THR A 7 26.22 11.89 -46.28
C THR A 7 24.86 12.14 -45.64
N PRO A 8 24.14 11.12 -45.15
CA PRO A 8 22.90 11.32 -44.42
C PRO A 8 23.21 11.88 -43.02
N GLU A 9 22.63 13.05 -42.76
CA GLU A 9 22.56 13.72 -41.47
C GLU A 9 21.88 12.81 -40.45
N THR A 10 22.57 12.50 -39.36
CA THR A 10 22.01 11.73 -38.25
C THR A 10 21.09 12.66 -37.46
N ALA A 11 19.79 12.53 -37.71
CA ALA A 11 18.77 13.22 -36.93
C ALA A 11 18.83 12.72 -35.48
N ASP A 12 19.33 13.59 -34.60
CA ASP A 12 19.31 13.44 -33.15
C ASP A 12 17.85 13.52 -32.67
N GLU A 13 17.15 12.39 -32.62
CA GLU A 13 15.82 12.26 -32.01
C GLU A 13 15.90 12.33 -30.47
N SER A 14 16.47 13.40 -29.93
CA SER A 14 16.35 13.76 -28.52
C SER A 14 15.33 14.88 -28.36
N GLY A 15 14.08 14.57 -28.73
CA GLY A 15 12.94 15.46 -28.55
C GLY A 15 12.76 15.87 -27.08
N PRO A 16 12.45 17.15 -26.79
CA PRO A 16 12.36 17.66 -25.42
C PRO A 16 11.22 16.99 -24.65
N VAL A 17 11.55 16.46 -23.46
CA VAL A 17 10.59 15.92 -22.51
C VAL A 17 9.63 17.04 -22.09
N ARG A 18 8.42 17.07 -22.65
CA ARG A 18 7.38 18.04 -22.27
C ARG A 18 7.17 18.02 -20.75
N PRO A 19 7.28 19.16 -20.05
CA PRO A 19 7.03 19.24 -18.61
C PRO A 19 5.58 18.83 -18.32
N ALA A 20 5.37 18.17 -17.17
CA ALA A 20 4.05 17.78 -16.73
C ALA A 20 3.22 19.04 -16.44
N GLY A 21 2.17 19.29 -17.24
CA GLY A 21 1.30 20.45 -17.05
C GLY A 21 0.58 20.45 -15.69
N PRO A 22 0.12 21.62 -15.22
CA PRO A 22 -0.49 21.82 -13.90
C PRO A 22 -1.69 20.88 -13.65
N GLY A 23 -2.44 20.51 -14.69
CA GLY A 23 -3.58 19.59 -14.58
C GLY A 23 -3.25 18.20 -14.02
N ARG A 24 -2.02 17.68 -14.23
CA ARG A 24 -1.63 16.39 -13.63
C ARG A 24 -1.38 16.51 -12.13
N ALA A 25 -0.77 17.61 -11.69
CA ALA A 25 -0.54 17.86 -10.27
C ALA A 25 -1.88 18.03 -9.54
N VAL A 26 -2.79 18.83 -10.11
CA VAL A 26 -4.15 18.99 -9.59
C VAL A 26 -4.89 17.66 -9.49
N ALA A 27 -4.86 16.82 -10.53
CA ALA A 27 -5.52 15.51 -10.50
C ALA A 27 -4.95 14.59 -9.40
N VAL A 28 -3.64 14.60 -9.17
CA VAL A 28 -3.01 13.84 -8.07
C VAL A 28 -3.46 14.39 -6.72
N LEU A 29 -3.46 15.71 -6.53
CA LEU A 29 -3.92 16.34 -5.29
C LEU A 29 -5.39 16.00 -5.00
N VAL A 30 -6.26 16.05 -6.01
CA VAL A 30 -7.66 15.64 -5.88
C VAL A 30 -7.77 14.18 -5.48
N LEU A 31 -7.03 13.27 -6.12
CA LEU A 31 -7.05 11.85 -5.75
C LEU A 31 -6.53 11.60 -4.33
N VAL A 32 -5.50 12.32 -3.90
CA VAL A 32 -4.97 12.23 -2.52
C VAL A 32 -6.00 12.76 -1.53
N ALA A 33 -6.63 13.91 -1.82
CA ALA A 33 -7.69 14.48 -0.99
C ALA A 33 -8.87 13.52 -0.87
N LEU A 34 -9.37 12.99 -1.99
CA LEU A 34 -10.45 12.00 -2.01
C LEU A 34 -10.06 10.71 -1.25
N GLY A 35 -8.82 10.26 -1.41
CA GLY A 35 -8.30 9.11 -0.66
C GLY A 35 -8.25 9.35 0.85
N ALA A 36 -7.93 10.58 1.28
CA ALA A 36 -7.91 10.97 2.69
C ALA A 36 -9.32 11.13 3.29
N LEU A 37 -10.35 11.39 2.49
CA LEU A 37 -11.74 11.41 2.97
C LEU A 37 -12.18 10.05 3.50
N VAL A 38 -11.68 8.94 2.94
CA VAL A 38 -12.03 7.58 3.39
C VAL A 38 -11.67 7.35 4.86
N PRO A 39 -10.42 7.55 5.32
CA PRO A 39 -10.10 7.38 6.74
C PRO A 39 -10.63 8.51 7.63
N LEU A 40 -10.87 9.71 7.10
CA LEU A 40 -11.37 10.85 7.89
C LEU A 40 -12.89 10.77 8.17
N LEU A 41 -13.69 10.41 7.16
CA LEU A 41 -15.15 10.37 7.26
C LEU A 41 -15.69 8.94 7.41
N GLY A 42 -14.91 7.94 6.99
CA GLY A 42 -15.26 6.54 7.07
C GLY A 42 -15.59 6.03 8.47
N PRO A 43 -14.90 6.45 9.56
CA PRO A 43 -15.27 6.00 10.90
C PRO A 43 -16.68 6.45 11.29
N SER A 44 -17.00 7.72 11.07
CA SER A 44 -18.33 8.28 11.38
C SER A 44 -19.42 7.59 10.58
N ALA A 45 -19.19 7.34 9.28
CA ALA A 45 -20.12 6.59 8.44
C ALA A 45 -20.27 5.13 8.90
N ALA A 46 -19.16 4.48 9.26
CA ALA A 46 -19.16 3.09 9.71
C ALA A 46 -19.79 2.92 11.10
N LEU A 47 -19.78 3.93 11.97
CA LEU A 47 -20.38 3.88 13.31
C LEU A 47 -21.85 4.33 13.33
N HIS A 48 -22.31 5.03 12.29
CA HIS A 48 -23.65 5.61 12.29
C HIS A 48 -24.74 4.53 12.44
N GLY A 49 -25.56 4.65 13.49
CA GLY A 49 -26.66 3.73 13.77
C GLY A 49 -26.26 2.34 14.28
N THR A 50 -24.99 2.07 14.64
CA THR A 50 -24.60 0.79 15.27
C THR A 50 -24.72 0.81 16.80
N GLY A 51 -24.74 1.99 17.40
CA GLY A 51 -24.69 2.16 18.85
C GLY A 51 -23.29 1.98 19.47
N GLU A 52 -22.26 1.72 18.64
CA GLU A 52 -20.88 1.60 19.10
C GLU A 52 -20.24 2.97 19.31
N ALA A 53 -19.48 3.11 20.40
CA ALA A 53 -18.75 4.34 20.70
C ALA A 53 -17.50 4.47 19.83
N ALA A 54 -17.29 5.65 19.26
CA ALA A 54 -16.02 6.00 18.63
C ALA A 54 -14.94 6.13 19.71
N ALA A 55 -13.77 5.56 19.48
CA ALA A 55 -12.60 5.89 20.29
C ALA A 55 -12.20 7.37 20.01
N PRO A 56 -11.63 8.07 20.99
CA PRO A 56 -11.07 9.40 20.75
C PRO A 56 -10.04 9.37 19.61
N GLY A 57 -10.13 10.32 18.66
CA GLY A 57 -9.16 10.44 17.58
C GLY A 57 -9.22 9.38 16.48
N THR A 58 -10.26 8.53 16.41
CA THR A 58 -10.37 7.43 15.42
C THR A 58 -10.07 7.87 13.98
N ALA A 59 -10.58 9.04 13.54
CA ALA A 59 -10.36 9.55 12.19
C ALA A 59 -8.88 9.90 11.92
N GLY A 60 -8.21 10.54 12.87
CA GLY A 60 -6.77 10.86 12.77
C GLY A 60 -5.92 9.60 12.75
N ILE A 61 -6.22 8.64 13.63
CA ILE A 61 -5.54 7.34 13.68
C ILE A 61 -5.73 6.58 12.37
N ALA A 62 -6.96 6.50 11.86
CA ALA A 62 -7.27 5.88 10.57
C ALA A 62 -6.46 6.48 9.42
N LEU A 63 -6.32 7.81 9.39
CA LEU A 63 -5.55 8.51 8.36
C LEU A 63 -4.06 8.18 8.47
N LEU A 64 -3.50 8.25 9.67
CA LEU A 64 -2.09 7.91 9.91
C LEU A 64 -1.80 6.45 9.53
N ARG A 65 -2.69 5.51 9.88
CA ARG A 65 -2.58 4.09 9.49
C ARG A 65 -2.63 3.92 7.97
N ALA A 66 -3.54 4.62 7.28
CA ALA A 66 -3.63 4.59 5.83
C ALA A 66 -2.33 5.11 5.17
N VAL A 67 -1.78 6.21 5.68
CA VAL A 67 -0.49 6.76 5.21
C VAL A 67 0.65 5.78 5.46
N LEU A 68 0.72 5.17 6.65
CA LEU A 68 1.74 4.19 6.99
C LEU A 68 1.70 2.98 6.05
N PHE A 69 0.53 2.40 5.80
CA PHE A 69 0.38 1.27 4.88
C PHE A 69 0.70 1.65 3.43
N ALA A 70 0.28 2.83 2.97
CA ALA A 70 0.63 3.33 1.64
C ALA A 70 2.14 3.58 1.48
N ALA A 71 2.78 4.15 2.51
CA ALA A 71 4.22 4.37 2.59
C ALA A 71 5.02 3.07 2.53
N LEU A 72 4.53 2.01 3.16
CA LEU A 72 5.13 0.67 3.10
C LEU A 72 5.05 0.06 1.68
N CYS A 73 3.91 0.22 1.01
CA CYS A 73 3.68 -0.37 -0.32
C CYS A 73 4.71 0.07 -1.35
N VAL A 74 5.07 1.37 -1.38
CA VAL A 74 5.96 1.94 -2.40
C VAL A 74 7.31 1.23 -2.45
N PRO A 75 8.19 1.28 -1.42
CA PRO A 75 9.51 0.67 -1.46
C PRO A 75 9.48 -0.85 -1.58
N VAL A 76 8.49 -1.53 -0.97
CA VAL A 76 8.29 -2.99 -1.14
C VAL A 76 8.05 -3.32 -2.61
N GLY A 77 7.19 -2.54 -3.27
CA GLY A 77 6.92 -2.65 -4.71
C GLY A 77 8.14 -2.39 -5.59
N GLU A 78 8.89 -1.32 -5.29
CA GLU A 78 10.11 -0.98 -6.05
C GLU A 78 11.13 -2.13 -5.97
N LEU A 79 11.40 -2.66 -4.76
CA LEU A 79 12.32 -3.78 -4.56
C LEU A 79 11.84 -5.06 -5.27
N PHE A 80 10.55 -5.37 -5.16
CA PHE A 80 9.97 -6.57 -5.75
C PHE A 80 10.07 -6.55 -7.26
N VAL A 81 9.59 -5.48 -7.91
CA VAL A 81 9.56 -5.42 -9.37
C VAL A 81 10.94 -5.14 -9.95
N ALA A 82 11.82 -4.41 -9.26
CA ALA A 82 13.22 -4.30 -9.68
C ALA A 82 13.95 -5.66 -9.65
N ARG A 83 13.65 -6.55 -8.70
CA ARG A 83 14.14 -7.94 -8.71
C ARG A 83 13.58 -8.72 -9.89
N LEU A 84 12.30 -8.57 -10.20
CA LEU A 84 11.66 -9.26 -11.32
C LEU A 84 12.22 -8.81 -12.67
N ALA A 85 12.41 -7.50 -12.85
CA ALA A 85 12.97 -6.89 -14.06
C ALA A 85 14.42 -7.31 -14.30
N ARG A 86 15.25 -7.44 -13.25
CA ARG A 86 16.64 -7.91 -13.37
C ARG A 86 16.77 -9.35 -13.88
N ARG A 87 15.72 -10.17 -13.77
CA ARG A 87 15.71 -11.54 -14.27
C ARG A 87 15.23 -11.65 -15.72
N LEU A 88 14.91 -10.53 -16.37
CA LEU A 88 14.48 -10.53 -17.77
C LEU A 88 15.71 -10.39 -18.68
N PRO A 89 15.86 -11.25 -19.70
CA PRO A 89 16.84 -11.02 -20.75
C PRO A 89 16.48 -9.74 -21.51
N ASP A 90 17.50 -8.98 -21.93
CA ASP A 90 17.38 -7.76 -22.74
C ASP A 90 16.50 -6.64 -22.15
N ALA A 91 16.32 -6.64 -20.82
CA ALA A 91 15.60 -5.58 -20.14
C ALA A 91 16.36 -4.24 -20.27
N PRO A 92 15.71 -3.17 -20.74
CA PRO A 92 16.35 -1.87 -20.84
C PRO A 92 16.92 -1.40 -19.49
N GLY A 93 18.15 -0.86 -19.52
CA GLY A 93 18.82 -0.36 -18.32
C GLY A 93 18.14 0.85 -17.66
N ALA A 94 17.27 1.55 -18.41
CA ALA A 94 16.51 2.70 -17.91
C ALA A 94 15.55 2.28 -16.79
N ARG A 95 15.67 2.92 -15.61
CA ARG A 95 14.80 2.68 -14.46
C ARG A 95 14.01 3.94 -14.09
N PRO A 96 12.77 3.80 -13.57
CA PRO A 96 12.08 4.92 -12.95
C PRO A 96 12.89 5.52 -11.80
N ARG A 97 12.77 6.83 -11.56
CA ARG A 97 13.28 7.47 -10.34
C ARG A 97 12.66 6.81 -9.11
N GLY A 98 13.43 6.47 -8.09
CA GLY A 98 12.88 5.89 -6.87
C GLY A 98 11.96 6.87 -6.13
N TRP A 99 10.85 6.37 -5.60
CA TRP A 99 9.98 7.10 -4.67
C TRP A 99 10.14 6.64 -3.22
N ALA A 100 10.99 5.64 -2.98
CA ALA A 100 11.22 5.04 -1.68
C ALA A 100 11.61 6.04 -0.57
N VAL A 101 12.43 7.05 -0.85
CA VAL A 101 12.82 8.07 0.17
C VAL A 101 11.62 8.89 0.62
N TYR A 102 10.81 9.38 -0.32
CA TYR A 102 9.61 10.17 -0.01
C TYR A 102 8.55 9.33 0.71
N ALA A 103 8.37 8.09 0.29
CA ALA A 103 7.47 7.15 0.96
C ALA A 103 7.95 6.83 2.38
N ALA A 104 9.24 6.60 2.58
CA ALA A 104 9.82 6.38 3.90
C ALA A 104 9.67 7.61 4.81
N ALA A 105 9.83 8.82 4.29
CA ALA A 105 9.59 10.05 5.05
C ALA A 105 8.11 10.19 5.45
N ALA A 106 7.17 9.91 4.54
CA ALA A 106 5.73 9.91 4.88
C ALA A 106 5.38 8.84 5.93
N GLY A 107 5.95 7.63 5.81
CA GLY A 107 5.78 6.56 6.78
C GLY A 107 6.39 6.91 8.15
N PHE A 108 7.55 7.56 8.17
CA PHE A 108 8.20 8.06 9.39
C PHE A 108 7.32 9.09 10.11
N VAL A 109 6.78 10.09 9.38
CA VAL A 109 5.88 11.10 9.96
C VAL A 109 4.59 10.46 10.47
N ALA A 110 4.02 9.51 9.72
CA ALA A 110 2.82 8.78 10.16
C ALA A 110 3.07 7.94 11.42
N ALA A 111 4.21 7.24 11.48
CA ALA A 111 4.62 6.46 12.64
C ALA A 111 4.90 7.34 13.86
N LEU A 112 5.49 8.53 13.67
CA LEU A 112 5.65 9.51 14.75
C LEU A 112 4.31 10.01 15.29
N GLY A 113 3.37 10.32 14.40
CA GLY A 113 2.01 10.69 14.80
C GLY A 113 1.34 9.57 15.60
N LEU A 114 1.45 8.32 15.14
CA LEU A 114 0.91 7.16 15.87
C LEU A 114 1.61 6.94 17.22
N ALA A 115 2.93 7.10 17.29
CA ALA A 115 3.69 7.02 18.54
C ALA A 115 3.25 8.11 19.52
N SER A 116 3.01 9.34 19.06
CA SER A 116 2.51 10.42 19.93
C SER A 116 1.12 10.12 20.50
N VAL A 117 0.25 9.44 19.73
CA VAL A 117 -1.06 8.98 20.21
C VAL A 117 -0.92 7.88 21.25
N VAL A 118 0.04 6.97 21.10
CA VAL A 118 0.31 5.94 22.12
C VAL A 118 0.86 6.57 23.41
N ALA A 119 1.73 7.58 23.29
CA ALA A 119 2.35 8.28 24.41
C ALA A 119 1.35 9.07 25.29
N THR A 120 0.17 9.37 24.77
CA THR A 120 -0.93 10.08 25.46
C THR A 120 -2.04 9.13 25.92
N GLY A 121 -1.79 7.82 25.96
CA GLY A 121 -2.79 6.82 26.35
C GLY A 121 -3.86 6.56 25.30
N ASN A 122 -3.52 6.66 24.01
CA ASN A 122 -4.41 6.54 22.84
C ASN A 122 -5.38 7.73 22.65
N LEU A 123 -4.98 8.91 23.11
CA LEU A 123 -5.68 10.18 22.87
C LEU A 123 -4.92 11.03 21.85
N VAL A 124 -5.58 12.00 21.22
CA VAL A 124 -4.86 12.96 20.35
C VAL A 124 -4.17 13.99 21.25
N PRO A 125 -2.84 14.17 21.18
CA PRO A 125 -2.15 15.19 21.98
C PRO A 125 -2.63 16.59 21.64
N HIS A 126 -2.88 17.41 22.65
CA HIS A 126 -3.22 18.84 22.48
C HIS A 126 -2.03 19.75 22.81
N SER A 127 -1.08 19.26 23.60
CA SER A 127 0.17 19.94 23.97
C SER A 127 1.36 18.97 23.99
N PRO A 128 2.59 19.44 23.72
CA PRO A 128 3.81 18.64 23.92
C PRO A 128 3.99 18.14 25.36
N ALA A 129 3.40 18.84 26.35
CA ALA A 129 3.45 18.44 27.76
C ALA A 129 2.63 17.19 28.07
N ASP A 130 1.70 16.80 27.19
CA ASP A 130 0.84 15.62 27.34
C ASP A 130 1.58 14.32 26.94
N ILE A 131 2.75 14.43 26.31
CA ILE A 131 3.48 13.30 25.73
C ILE A 131 4.35 12.64 26.80
N ASP A 132 3.91 11.49 27.32
CA ASP A 132 4.74 10.65 28.19
C ASP A 132 5.70 9.79 27.36
N VAL A 133 6.87 10.35 27.06
CA VAL A 133 7.95 9.65 26.36
C VAL A 133 8.43 8.44 27.17
N GLY A 134 8.40 8.50 28.51
CA GLY A 134 8.76 7.37 29.37
C GLY A 134 7.81 6.18 29.18
N GLY A 135 6.50 6.47 29.09
CA GLY A 135 5.44 5.51 28.81
C GLY A 135 5.60 4.74 27.49
N LEU A 136 6.22 5.36 26.47
CA LEU A 136 6.54 4.67 25.22
C LEU A 136 7.54 3.53 25.41
N TYR A 137 8.56 3.73 26.24
CA TYR A 137 9.56 2.70 26.52
C TYR A 137 9.08 1.68 27.54
N ALA A 138 8.10 2.02 28.37
CA ALA A 138 7.52 1.10 29.35
C ALA A 138 6.54 0.12 28.71
N SER A 139 5.72 0.58 27.74
CA SER A 139 4.66 -0.22 27.14
C SER A 139 5.11 -1.04 25.92
N ARG A 140 4.45 -2.18 25.68
CA ARG A 140 4.67 -2.99 24.46
C ARG A 140 4.30 -2.20 23.20
N ASP A 141 3.16 -1.53 23.20
CA ASP A 141 2.67 -0.81 22.03
C ASP A 141 3.54 0.42 21.73
N GLY A 142 4.06 1.10 22.76
CA GLY A 142 5.04 2.16 22.59
C GLY A 142 6.36 1.67 21.98
N LYS A 143 6.89 0.53 22.44
CA LYS A 143 8.09 -0.10 21.85
C LYS A 143 7.88 -0.46 20.38
N LEU A 144 6.72 -1.00 20.02
CA LEU A 144 6.37 -1.35 18.64
C LEU A 144 6.23 -0.09 17.76
N ALA A 145 5.60 0.98 18.28
CA ALA A 145 5.49 2.25 17.58
C ALA A 145 6.88 2.90 17.35
N LEU A 146 7.76 2.87 18.36
CA LEU A 146 9.15 3.31 18.22
C LEU A 146 9.93 2.47 17.21
N LEU A 147 9.70 1.15 17.16
CA LEU A 147 10.30 0.28 16.15
C LEU A 147 9.87 0.69 14.74
N GLU A 148 8.57 0.97 14.52
CA GLU A 148 8.06 1.45 13.23
C GLU A 148 8.70 2.79 12.82
N VAL A 149 8.79 3.75 13.74
CA VAL A 149 9.46 5.05 13.52
C VAL A 149 10.90 4.84 13.06
N ASN A 150 11.69 4.10 13.83
CA ASN A 150 13.09 3.85 13.51
C ASN A 150 13.25 3.05 12.21
N ALA A 151 12.37 2.08 11.96
CA ALA A 151 12.41 1.27 10.77
C ALA A 151 12.12 2.09 9.50
N PHE A 152 11.14 3.01 9.51
CA PHE A 152 10.92 3.90 8.36
C PHE A 152 12.09 4.86 8.12
N LEU A 153 12.68 5.41 9.19
CA LEU A 153 13.89 6.23 9.07
C LEU A 153 15.03 5.45 8.40
N LEU A 154 15.33 4.26 8.92
CA LEU A 154 16.36 3.37 8.36
C LEU A 154 16.05 2.95 6.93
N ALA A 155 14.78 2.68 6.60
CA ALA A 155 14.35 2.39 5.24
C ALA A 155 14.65 3.58 4.29
N GLY A 156 14.41 4.82 4.73
CA GLY A 156 14.74 6.02 3.96
C GLY A 156 16.25 6.17 3.73
N LEU A 157 17.05 6.01 4.78
CA LEU A 157 18.52 6.07 4.71
C LEU A 157 19.08 4.97 3.80
N CYS A 158 18.58 3.74 3.92
CA CYS A 158 18.94 2.63 3.04
C CYS A 158 18.58 2.93 1.57
N ALA A 159 17.42 3.56 1.31
CA ALA A 159 17.02 3.95 -0.06
C ALA A 159 17.96 5.00 -0.68
N ALA A 160 18.45 5.94 0.13
CA ALA A 160 19.38 6.98 -0.28
C ALA A 160 20.82 6.46 -0.42
N SER A 161 21.12 5.27 0.12
CA SER A 161 22.45 4.66 0.10
C SER A 161 22.83 4.05 -1.25
N ARG A 162 24.10 3.65 -1.39
CA ARG A 162 24.60 2.87 -2.54
C ARG A 162 24.03 1.44 -2.62
N ARG A 163 23.35 0.95 -1.57
CA ARG A 163 22.80 -0.42 -1.48
C ARG A 163 21.32 -0.40 -1.09
N PRO A 164 20.42 0.08 -1.96
CA PRO A 164 18.98 0.18 -1.67
C PRO A 164 18.32 -1.17 -1.35
N GLY A 165 18.91 -2.30 -1.76
CA GLY A 165 18.43 -3.64 -1.38
C GLY A 165 18.41 -3.91 0.13
N THR A 166 19.20 -3.17 0.91
CA THR A 166 19.26 -3.31 2.39
C THR A 166 17.98 -2.84 3.08
N GLN A 167 17.12 -2.08 2.39
CA GLN A 167 15.80 -1.66 2.88
C GLN A 167 14.88 -2.84 3.24
N LEU A 168 15.16 -4.06 2.76
CA LEU A 168 14.37 -5.24 3.07
C LEU A 168 14.20 -5.44 4.59
N TRP A 169 15.27 -5.26 5.36
CA TRP A 169 15.27 -5.48 6.80
C TRP A 169 14.39 -4.49 7.57
N PRO A 170 14.56 -3.16 7.43
CA PRO A 170 13.68 -2.22 8.09
C PRO A 170 12.21 -2.36 7.63
N LEU A 171 11.95 -2.63 6.35
CA LEU A 171 10.56 -2.84 5.89
C LEU A 171 9.93 -4.10 6.49
N ALA A 172 10.71 -5.18 6.66
CA ALA A 172 10.26 -6.37 7.36
C ALA A 172 9.99 -6.09 8.86
N ALA A 173 10.80 -5.24 9.49
CA ALA A 173 10.57 -4.80 10.86
C ALA A 173 9.26 -4.01 11.01
N VAL A 174 8.93 -3.13 10.06
CA VAL A 174 7.61 -2.44 10.03
C VAL A 174 6.48 -3.47 9.96
N VAL A 175 6.56 -4.44 9.04
CA VAL A 175 5.51 -5.48 8.90
C VAL A 175 5.35 -6.29 10.19
N ALA A 176 6.46 -6.69 10.81
CA ALA A 176 6.44 -7.46 12.04
C ALA A 176 5.87 -6.64 13.22
N ALA A 177 6.28 -5.38 13.34
CA ALA A 177 5.79 -4.48 14.36
C ALA A 177 4.28 -4.28 14.24
N GLU A 178 3.81 -3.98 13.02
CA GLU A 178 2.39 -3.79 12.74
C GLU A 178 1.56 -5.05 13.03
N ALA A 179 2.07 -6.22 12.65
CA ALA A 179 1.40 -7.48 12.89
C ALA A 179 1.26 -7.80 14.38
N LEU A 180 2.32 -7.56 15.16
CA LEU A 180 2.31 -7.73 16.61
C LEU A 180 1.42 -6.69 17.31
N ARG A 181 1.37 -5.46 16.78
CA ARG A 181 0.55 -4.38 17.33
C ARG A 181 -0.94 -4.63 17.08
N ALA A 182 -1.30 -5.19 15.93
CA ALA A 182 -2.67 -5.53 15.58
C ALA A 182 -3.27 -6.68 16.41
N HIS A 183 -2.43 -7.44 17.12
CA HIS A 183 -2.80 -8.62 17.88
C HIS A 183 -2.18 -8.62 19.28
N PRO A 184 -2.78 -7.89 20.24
CA PRO A 184 -2.31 -7.85 21.62
C PRO A 184 -2.33 -9.23 22.28
N PRO A 185 -1.46 -9.50 23.28
CA PRO A 185 -1.40 -10.79 23.97
C PRO A 185 -2.72 -11.23 24.64
N ALA A 186 -3.61 -10.27 24.92
CA ALA A 186 -4.93 -10.53 25.50
C ALA A 186 -5.95 -11.09 24.47
N GLU A 187 -5.69 -10.99 23.16
CA GLU A 187 -6.56 -11.59 22.13
C GLU A 187 -6.45 -13.12 22.15
N HIS A 188 -7.53 -13.81 21.77
CA HIS A 188 -7.50 -15.25 21.57
C HIS A 188 -6.63 -15.62 20.35
N THR A 189 -5.63 -16.50 20.52
CA THR A 189 -4.66 -16.93 19.49
C THR A 189 -3.88 -15.77 18.80
N PRO A 190 -3.18 -14.92 19.57
CA PRO A 190 -2.61 -13.67 19.05
C PRO A 190 -1.43 -13.90 18.08
N LEU A 191 -0.69 -15.00 18.25
CA LEU A 191 0.39 -15.39 17.35
C LEU A 191 -0.14 -15.78 15.96
N LEU A 192 -1.26 -16.48 15.89
CA LEU A 192 -1.90 -16.83 14.63
C LEU A 192 -2.40 -15.56 13.93
N GLY A 193 -3.03 -14.64 14.68
CA GLY A 193 -3.44 -13.35 14.14
C GLY A 193 -2.27 -12.53 13.59
N SER A 194 -1.17 -12.48 14.34
CA SER A 194 0.07 -11.81 13.90
C SER A 194 0.63 -12.45 12.63
N ALA A 195 0.73 -13.78 12.57
CA ALA A 195 1.22 -14.49 11.39
C ALA A 195 0.34 -14.23 10.15
N LEU A 196 -0.99 -14.27 10.29
CA LEU A 196 -1.92 -13.94 9.23
C LEU A 196 -1.75 -12.49 8.77
N THR A 197 -1.54 -11.55 9.69
CA THR A 197 -1.31 -10.13 9.37
C THR A 197 0.01 -9.93 8.64
N VAL A 198 1.11 -10.59 9.04
CA VAL A 198 2.40 -10.53 8.32
C VAL A 198 2.21 -10.95 6.86
N VAL A 199 1.56 -12.09 6.63
CA VAL A 199 1.33 -12.60 5.27
C VAL A 199 0.41 -11.65 4.50
N HIS A 200 -0.73 -11.25 5.08
CA HIS A 200 -1.71 -10.39 4.43
C HIS A 200 -1.11 -9.03 4.04
N LEU A 201 -0.44 -8.36 4.98
CA LEU A 201 0.17 -7.05 4.77
C LEU A 201 1.31 -7.12 3.76
N THR A 202 2.18 -8.15 3.84
CA THR A 202 3.26 -8.34 2.88
C THR A 202 2.70 -8.57 1.48
N CYS A 203 1.70 -9.43 1.32
CA CYS A 203 1.10 -9.69 0.02
C CYS A 203 0.40 -8.45 -0.54
N ALA A 204 -0.33 -7.70 0.29
CA ALA A 204 -0.97 -6.45 -0.10
C ALA A 204 0.06 -5.40 -0.56
N ALA A 205 1.16 -5.25 0.18
CA ALA A 205 2.24 -4.32 -0.17
C ALA A 205 2.95 -4.70 -1.48
N LEU A 206 3.22 -5.99 -1.68
CA LEU A 206 3.79 -6.51 -2.93
C LEU A 206 2.85 -6.30 -4.12
N TRP A 207 1.55 -6.48 -3.93
CA TRP A 207 0.55 -6.31 -4.99
C TRP A 207 0.36 -4.83 -5.34
N ALA A 208 0.02 -3.98 -4.37
CA ALA A 208 -0.24 -2.56 -4.63
C ALA A 208 1.02 -1.82 -5.10
N GLY A 209 2.12 -1.98 -4.36
CA GLY A 209 3.40 -1.37 -4.70
C GLY A 209 3.98 -1.91 -6.01
N GLY A 210 3.86 -3.23 -6.22
CA GLY A 210 4.36 -3.88 -7.41
C GLY A 210 3.66 -3.38 -8.67
N LEU A 211 2.33 -3.27 -8.66
CA LEU A 211 1.59 -2.73 -9.81
C LEU A 211 2.03 -1.30 -10.12
N LEU A 212 2.13 -0.45 -9.09
CA LEU A 212 2.56 0.93 -9.23
C LEU A 212 3.93 1.02 -9.89
N TYR A 213 4.92 0.27 -9.40
CA TYR A 213 6.27 0.32 -9.94
C TYR A 213 6.36 -0.35 -11.32
N ALA A 214 5.61 -1.42 -11.57
CA ALA A 214 5.54 -2.07 -12.88
C ALA A 214 5.00 -1.10 -13.95
N LEU A 215 3.91 -0.38 -13.69
CA LEU A 215 3.37 0.62 -14.62
C LEU A 215 4.32 1.81 -14.84
N ARG A 216 5.10 2.20 -13.82
CA ARG A 216 6.13 3.24 -13.97
C ARG A 216 7.30 2.75 -14.82
N THR A 217 7.69 1.48 -14.67
CA THR A 217 8.74 0.83 -15.46
C THR A 217 8.33 0.70 -16.92
N LEU A 218 7.10 0.24 -17.19
CA LEU A 218 6.54 0.15 -18.54
C LEU A 218 6.53 1.51 -19.25
N ARG A 219 6.17 2.58 -18.54
CA ARG A 219 6.23 3.95 -19.10
C ARG A 219 7.64 4.39 -19.48
N ARG A 220 8.67 3.89 -18.81
CA ARG A 220 10.07 4.23 -19.07
C ARG A 220 10.68 3.40 -20.19
N TRP A 221 10.31 2.14 -20.29
CA TRP A 221 10.78 1.25 -21.37
C TRP A 221 10.08 1.49 -22.70
N GLY A 222 9.06 2.34 -22.71
CA GLY A 222 8.36 2.69 -23.92
C GLY A 222 7.36 1.64 -24.36
N ARG A 223 6.62 2.04 -25.40
CA ARG A 223 5.45 1.37 -25.93
C ARG A 223 5.86 0.12 -26.71
N GLY A 224 5.18 -1.00 -26.51
CA GLY A 224 5.42 -2.24 -27.29
C GLY A 224 6.70 -3.01 -26.96
N SER A 225 7.43 -2.68 -25.88
CA SER A 225 8.65 -3.42 -25.52
C SER A 225 8.34 -4.87 -25.12
N ALA A 226 9.01 -5.83 -25.75
CA ALA A 226 8.90 -7.26 -25.41
C ALA A 226 9.26 -7.51 -23.93
N ALA A 227 10.29 -6.82 -23.43
CA ALA A 227 10.67 -6.83 -22.02
C ALA A 227 9.52 -6.34 -21.10
N GLY A 228 8.76 -5.33 -21.53
CA GLY A 228 7.60 -4.83 -20.80
C GLY A 228 6.47 -5.85 -20.72
N ALA A 229 6.12 -6.48 -21.84
CA ALA A 229 5.13 -7.56 -21.86
C ALA A 229 5.55 -8.73 -20.97
N ALA A 230 6.82 -9.13 -21.03
CA ALA A 230 7.37 -10.20 -20.19
C ALA A 230 7.36 -9.85 -18.69
N LEU A 231 7.68 -8.60 -18.33
CA LEU A 231 7.58 -8.10 -16.95
C LEU A 231 6.14 -8.20 -16.44
N LEU A 232 5.18 -7.70 -17.22
CA LEU A 232 3.77 -7.69 -16.86
C LEU A 232 3.21 -9.11 -16.74
N GLY A 233 3.60 -10.02 -17.64
CA GLY A 233 3.23 -11.43 -17.59
C GLY A 233 3.78 -12.14 -16.35
N ARG A 234 5.04 -11.89 -15.98
CA ARG A 234 5.60 -12.46 -14.73
C ARG A 234 4.94 -11.86 -13.48
N TYR A 235 4.73 -10.55 -13.47
CA TYR A 235 4.03 -9.88 -12.39
C TYR A 235 2.60 -10.41 -12.23
N ALA A 236 1.89 -10.62 -13.33
CA ALA A 236 0.54 -11.18 -13.34
C ALA A 236 0.46 -12.54 -12.65
N ARG A 237 1.40 -13.46 -12.94
CA ARG A 237 1.44 -14.78 -12.31
C ARG A 237 1.63 -14.69 -10.80
N VAL A 238 2.54 -13.82 -10.35
CA VAL A 238 2.75 -13.59 -8.92
C VAL A 238 1.52 -12.94 -8.29
N ALA A 239 0.89 -11.97 -8.96
CA ALA A 239 -0.29 -11.28 -8.46
C ALA A 239 -1.48 -12.22 -8.21
N VAL A 240 -1.64 -13.29 -9.00
CA VAL A 240 -2.66 -14.34 -8.72
C VAL A 240 -2.38 -15.04 -7.39
N LEU A 241 -1.12 -15.40 -7.12
CA LEU A 241 -0.73 -16.02 -5.84
C LEU A 241 -0.90 -15.05 -4.67
N LEU A 242 -0.54 -13.77 -4.87
CA LEU A 242 -0.73 -12.73 -3.86
C LEU A 242 -2.22 -12.54 -3.54
N LEU A 243 -3.09 -12.51 -4.55
CA LEU A 243 -4.54 -12.42 -4.36
C LEU A 243 -5.07 -13.63 -3.60
N ALA A 244 -4.66 -14.85 -3.96
CA ALA A 244 -5.08 -16.06 -3.25
C ALA A 244 -4.66 -16.03 -1.77
N ALA A 245 -3.42 -15.62 -1.48
CA ALA A 245 -2.92 -15.49 -0.12
C ALA A 245 -3.66 -14.40 0.68
N ILE A 246 -3.93 -13.24 0.07
CA ILE A 246 -4.71 -12.14 0.69
C ILE A 246 -6.13 -12.62 1.02
N THR A 247 -6.78 -13.33 0.09
CA THR A 247 -8.12 -13.86 0.30
C THR A 247 -8.12 -14.91 1.42
N ALA A 248 -7.21 -15.88 1.39
CA ALA A 248 -7.12 -16.91 2.42
C ALA A 248 -6.87 -16.30 3.81
N THR A 249 -5.86 -15.44 3.93
CA THR A 249 -5.53 -14.77 5.20
C THR A 249 -6.64 -13.83 5.67
N GLY A 250 -7.34 -13.17 4.74
CA GLY A 250 -8.51 -12.35 5.01
C GLY A 250 -9.67 -13.17 5.57
N VAL A 251 -10.04 -14.28 4.91
CA VAL A 251 -11.09 -15.20 5.37
C VAL A 251 -10.75 -15.77 6.74
N CYS A 252 -9.53 -16.30 6.93
CA CYS A 252 -9.10 -16.81 8.24
C CYS A 252 -9.13 -15.72 9.33
N SER A 253 -8.75 -14.49 9.00
CA SER A 253 -8.78 -13.38 9.95
C SER A 253 -10.20 -12.90 10.28
N SER A 254 -11.11 -12.95 9.31
CA SER A 254 -12.52 -12.63 9.52
C SER A 254 -13.18 -13.68 10.40
N LEU A 255 -13.00 -14.97 10.09
CA LEU A 255 -13.58 -16.08 10.88
C LEU A 255 -13.04 -16.13 12.31
N ARG A 256 -11.77 -15.74 12.53
CA ARG A 256 -11.20 -15.65 13.88
C ARG A 256 -11.82 -14.52 14.71
N ARG A 257 -12.19 -13.40 14.07
CA ARG A 257 -12.79 -12.23 14.75
C ARG A 257 -14.30 -12.30 14.83
N MET A 258 -14.95 -12.93 13.85
CA MET A 258 -16.39 -13.05 13.69
C MET A 258 -16.70 -14.50 13.29
N PRO A 259 -17.02 -15.37 14.26
CA PRO A 259 -17.34 -16.77 14.01
C PRO A 259 -18.46 -16.96 12.97
N ALA A 260 -18.48 -18.10 12.28
CA ALA A 260 -19.34 -18.33 11.11
C ALA A 260 -20.85 -18.22 11.43
N GLU A 261 -21.23 -18.54 12.66
CA GLU A 261 -22.59 -18.45 13.19
C GLU A 261 -23.08 -17.01 13.38
N THR A 262 -22.17 -16.05 13.59
CA THR A 262 -22.51 -14.64 13.85
C THR A 262 -22.08 -13.71 12.72
N ILE A 263 -21.28 -14.19 11.77
CA ILE A 263 -20.64 -13.36 10.74
C ILE A 263 -21.65 -12.57 9.90
N LEU A 264 -22.81 -13.16 9.54
CA LEU A 264 -23.80 -12.50 8.71
C LEU A 264 -24.47 -11.34 9.43
N ASP A 265 -24.79 -11.51 10.71
CA ASP A 265 -25.32 -10.44 11.54
C ASP A 265 -24.25 -9.35 11.74
N GLN A 266 -23.08 -9.74 12.23
CA GLN A 266 -22.01 -8.80 12.57
C GLN A 266 -21.50 -8.00 11.37
N LEU A 267 -21.52 -8.56 10.16
CA LEU A 267 -21.16 -7.86 8.92
C LEU A 267 -22.03 -6.63 8.64
N THR A 268 -23.28 -6.60 9.12
CA THR A 268 -24.22 -5.50 8.86
C THR A 268 -24.54 -4.67 10.08
N THR A 269 -24.45 -5.27 11.28
CA THR A 269 -24.81 -4.62 12.54
C THR A 269 -23.64 -3.90 13.22
N THR A 270 -22.39 -4.24 12.90
CA THR A 270 -21.19 -3.63 13.50
C THR A 270 -20.45 -2.72 12.53
N ALA A 271 -19.77 -1.69 13.06
CA ALA A 271 -18.96 -0.78 12.27
C ALA A 271 -17.81 -1.50 11.57
N TYR A 272 -17.14 -2.40 12.29
CA TYR A 272 -16.09 -3.26 11.73
C TYR A 272 -16.61 -4.12 10.59
N GLY A 273 -17.76 -4.78 10.78
CA GLY A 273 -18.39 -5.62 9.77
C GLY A 273 -18.72 -4.86 8.49
N ARG A 274 -19.33 -3.68 8.60
CA ARG A 274 -19.68 -2.84 7.44
C ARG A 274 -18.44 -2.36 6.68
N ALA A 275 -17.40 -1.94 7.39
CA ALA A 275 -16.13 -1.55 6.78
C ALA A 275 -15.41 -2.75 6.13
N LEU A 276 -15.51 -3.94 6.72
CA LEU A 276 -14.95 -5.17 6.16
C LEU A 276 -15.68 -5.55 4.88
N LEU A 277 -17.02 -5.48 4.86
CA LEU A 277 -17.82 -5.74 3.68
C LEU A 277 -17.43 -4.79 2.54
N ALA A 278 -17.29 -3.49 2.82
CA ALA A 278 -16.82 -2.51 1.85
C ALA A 278 -15.42 -2.87 1.31
N LYS A 279 -14.49 -3.26 2.18
CA LYS A 279 -13.15 -3.72 1.76
C LYS A 279 -13.22 -4.94 0.85
N VAL A 280 -14.05 -5.94 1.17
CA VAL A 280 -14.21 -7.16 0.36
C VAL A 280 -14.77 -6.82 -1.03
N LEU A 281 -15.79 -5.99 -1.11
CA LEU A 281 -16.37 -5.53 -2.38
C LEU A 281 -15.35 -4.77 -3.23
N LEU A 282 -14.55 -3.90 -2.60
CA LEU A 282 -13.47 -3.19 -3.29
C LEU A 282 -12.40 -4.16 -3.82
N VAL A 283 -11.96 -5.14 -3.02
CA VAL A 283 -10.98 -6.13 -3.45
C VAL A 283 -11.52 -6.98 -4.61
N ALA A 284 -12.81 -7.35 -4.57
CA ALA A 284 -13.47 -8.04 -5.68
C ALA A 284 -13.47 -7.18 -6.95
N ALA A 285 -13.80 -5.88 -6.85
CA ALA A 285 -13.73 -4.96 -7.98
C ALA A 285 -12.30 -4.83 -8.54
N VAL A 286 -11.28 -4.76 -7.68
CA VAL A 286 -9.86 -4.76 -8.10
C VAL A 286 -9.52 -6.05 -8.83
N ALA A 287 -9.94 -7.21 -8.32
CA ALA A 287 -9.69 -8.50 -8.96
C ALA A 287 -10.36 -8.60 -10.35
N LEU A 288 -11.58 -8.07 -10.49
CA LEU A 288 -12.28 -7.99 -11.78
C LEU A 288 -11.57 -7.04 -12.75
N LEU A 289 -11.12 -5.87 -12.29
CA LEU A 289 -10.31 -4.94 -13.10
C LEU A 289 -9.00 -5.57 -13.56
N ALA A 290 -8.32 -6.28 -12.66
CA ALA A 290 -7.08 -7.00 -12.97
C ALA A 290 -7.32 -8.12 -14.00
N LEU A 291 -8.39 -8.90 -13.83
CA LEU A 291 -8.79 -9.93 -14.78
C LEU A 291 -9.12 -9.32 -16.15
N TRP A 292 -9.89 -8.24 -16.18
CA TRP A 292 -10.27 -7.55 -17.40
C TRP A 292 -9.05 -6.95 -18.12
N ALA A 293 -8.13 -6.34 -17.39
CA ALA A 293 -6.85 -5.86 -17.92
C ALA A 293 -6.06 -7.00 -18.58
N ARG A 294 -5.98 -8.17 -17.93
CA ARG A 294 -5.29 -9.37 -18.46
C ARG A 294 -5.99 -9.96 -19.68
N LEU A 295 -7.31 -10.04 -19.68
CA LEU A 295 -8.11 -10.52 -20.81
C LEU A 295 -7.99 -9.59 -22.03
N ARG A 296 -7.80 -8.28 -21.81
CA ARG A 296 -7.52 -7.32 -22.89
C ARG A 296 -6.08 -7.45 -23.40
N LEU A 297 -5.09 -7.65 -22.52
CA LEU A 297 -3.69 -7.87 -22.92
C LEU A 297 -3.53 -9.08 -23.84
N GLY A 298 -4.29 -10.16 -23.61
CA GLY A 298 -4.25 -11.35 -24.46
C GLY A 298 -4.96 -11.19 -25.82
N ARG A 299 -5.75 -10.13 -26.02
CA ARG A 299 -6.56 -9.91 -27.23
C ARG A 299 -6.18 -8.65 -28.02
N ALA A 300 -5.44 -7.72 -27.42
CA ALA A 300 -5.13 -6.43 -28.03
C ALA A 300 -3.83 -6.50 -28.85
N ALA A 301 -3.88 -5.98 -30.08
CA ALA A 301 -2.69 -5.75 -30.91
C ALA A 301 -1.78 -4.64 -30.33
N ASP A 302 -2.33 -3.74 -29.52
CA ASP A 302 -1.59 -2.69 -28.81
C ASP A 302 -1.65 -2.87 -27.27
N PRO A 303 -0.53 -3.25 -26.62
CA PRO A 303 -0.41 -3.41 -25.16
C PRO A 303 -0.77 -2.17 -24.32
N LEU A 304 -0.90 -0.99 -24.92
CA LEU A 304 -1.11 0.27 -24.20
C LEU A 304 -2.56 0.58 -23.89
N THR A 305 -3.49 0.04 -24.68
CA THR A 305 -4.93 0.13 -24.39
C THR A 305 -5.27 -0.64 -23.10
N ALA A 306 -4.44 -1.61 -22.71
CA ALA A 306 -4.52 -2.31 -21.44
C ALA A 306 -3.97 -1.53 -20.23
N CYS A 307 -3.30 -0.39 -20.43
CA CYS A 307 -2.81 0.42 -19.32
C CYS A 307 -3.88 1.28 -18.65
N SER A 308 -5.03 1.55 -19.29
CA SER A 308 -6.12 2.31 -18.65
C SER A 308 -6.80 1.55 -17.50
N PRO A 309 -7.17 0.26 -17.62
CA PRO A 309 -7.71 -0.48 -16.49
C PRO A 309 -6.68 -0.66 -15.36
N ALA A 310 -5.40 -0.82 -15.69
CA ALA A 310 -4.34 -0.92 -14.68
C ALA A 310 -4.14 0.38 -13.88
N ARG A 311 -4.48 1.55 -14.44
CA ARG A 311 -4.48 2.81 -13.68
C ARG A 311 -5.67 2.90 -12.73
N ALA A 312 -6.84 2.46 -13.18
CA ALA A 312 -8.02 2.33 -12.31
C ALA A 312 -7.74 1.33 -11.17
N GLU A 313 -7.05 0.23 -11.47
CA GLU A 313 -6.62 -0.77 -10.47
C GLU A 313 -5.73 -0.14 -9.39
N ILE A 314 -4.77 0.73 -9.74
CA ILE A 314 -3.96 1.45 -8.74
C ILE A 314 -4.82 2.35 -7.85
N VAL A 315 -5.75 3.10 -8.42
CA VAL A 315 -6.63 3.98 -7.64
C VAL A 315 -7.49 3.15 -6.69
N ALA A 316 -8.08 2.07 -7.17
CA ALA A 316 -8.89 1.17 -6.35
C ALA A 316 -8.05 0.48 -5.25
N LEU A 317 -6.82 0.06 -5.52
CA LEU A 317 -5.88 -0.45 -4.52
C LEU A 317 -5.52 0.62 -3.47
N GLY A 318 -5.37 1.88 -3.88
CA GLY A 318 -5.20 3.01 -2.96
C GLY A 318 -6.38 3.16 -2.00
N VAL A 319 -7.61 3.02 -2.51
CA VAL A 319 -8.82 3.03 -1.68
C VAL A 319 -8.86 1.81 -0.74
N VAL A 320 -8.49 0.61 -1.20
CA VAL A 320 -8.39 -0.60 -0.34
C VAL A 320 -7.40 -0.39 0.81
N ILE A 321 -6.27 0.28 0.57
CA ILE A 321 -5.29 0.62 1.60
C ILE A 321 -5.90 1.62 2.59
N ALA A 322 -6.59 2.64 2.11
CA ALA A 322 -7.26 3.64 2.94
C ALA A 322 -8.34 3.01 3.85
N VAL A 323 -9.18 2.13 3.30
CA VAL A 323 -10.18 1.35 4.06
C VAL A 323 -9.49 0.38 5.04
N SER A 324 -8.31 -0.14 4.70
CA SER A 324 -7.54 -0.99 5.63
C SER A 324 -7.03 -0.19 6.83
N GLY A 325 -6.56 1.04 6.63
CA GLY A 325 -6.21 1.95 7.73
C GLY A 325 -7.41 2.25 8.62
N LEU A 326 -8.56 2.56 8.01
CA LEU A 326 -9.83 2.73 8.71
C LEU A 326 -10.21 1.53 9.59
N LEU A 327 -10.19 0.32 9.00
CA LEU A 327 -10.56 -0.91 9.72
C LEU A 327 -9.73 -1.14 10.98
N THR A 328 -8.45 -0.75 10.96
CA THR A 328 -7.57 -0.89 12.13
C THR A 328 -7.83 0.13 13.24
N ALA A 329 -8.65 1.15 12.98
CA ALA A 329 -9.03 2.16 13.96
C ALA A 329 -10.46 1.96 14.51
N LEU A 330 -11.25 1.08 13.89
CA LEU A 330 -12.61 0.77 14.32
C LEU A 330 -12.62 -0.22 15.50
N PRO A 331 -13.65 -0.14 16.37
CA PRO A 331 -13.81 -1.09 17.45
C PRO A 331 -13.94 -2.51 16.90
N LEU A 332 -13.34 -3.49 17.59
CA LEU A 332 -13.50 -4.89 17.22
C LEU A 332 -14.94 -5.34 17.48
N PRO A 333 -15.48 -6.23 16.64
CA PRO A 333 -16.83 -6.77 16.81
C PRO A 333 -16.82 -7.80 17.94
N ILE A 334 -16.78 -7.34 19.19
CA ILE A 334 -16.81 -8.20 20.37
C ILE A 334 -18.11 -7.89 21.10
N ARG A 335 -19.01 -8.89 21.18
CA ARG A 335 -20.11 -8.88 22.15
C ARG A 335 -19.68 -9.77 23.32
N TRP A 336 -19.80 -9.21 24.52
CA TRP A 336 -19.71 -9.92 25.80
C TRP A 336 -20.80 -10.96 25.91
#